data_AF-A0A815TXS0-F1
#
_entry.id   AF-A0A815TXS0-F1
#
_cell.length_a   1.000
_cell.length_b   1.000
_cell.length_c   1.000
_cell.angle_alpha   90.00
_cell.angle_beta   90.00
_cell.angle_gamma   90.00
#
_symmetry.space_group_name_H-M   'P 1'
#
loop_
_entity.id
_entity.type
_entity.pdbx_description
1 polymer ?
#
loop_
_entity_poly.entity_id
_entity_poly.type
_entity_poly.pdbx_seq_one_letter_code
_entity_poly.pdbx_strand_id
1 'polypeptide(L)'
;MKVATKRPTSRIKRLHNYVLKLNIYDDERDSTLIDQLLSTRIFLILLFLLLLLIIVYIILSVQTHSVTIQSPSESTFTQLSQQYPSTLSCPCSHTSVRHDRFLSLNPLYHPICTSRLVNQSFISLLSSANVSEHYKEDYRIMATSHFQILALLCRTVRQTIDDSFSEFLSQHFTTSEVVSNETFNAQMNHLVQQLKTTNIANIKYTRDFLWLNVFYNAIYSGLKTNFYVQERNDNRTTQVSRHYSSSNAKCGCYQFADCAAQATIRKLVSSNATVNTTTAVENPIRLFYIPGLKVGCLPYNSLLQSTLECFFNQSCVHQIQESVPALAFVSPLSAHSRFQQNATVEHLLDQLFIESWNQINNFTAYFQSCSPHSCTYSYDRRFNILYVIVKLIGSFGGLKMVLKFSAPLIVKLIRRIQTCRCISKAMDENEIPVQQNAKQYLASLVQKIKTKLKTLNLFPLLSDETDGLYSTRLYIISYIIGIIVLVFYTSISVQTRSITVDEPSLNEYERLYAKYGRTLICPCRHLSVSYSSIIHLEAEYHQVCSSEFIDDNAWLLYFNVTDGSLFFLDFRSQGSKLFRILQTLCRLSNETVRNQLRVFSETQFMNAHVVSRDTFNIQTSILIRQLQQQVRKL
;
A
#
# COMPACT_ATOMS: atom_id res chain seq x y z
N MET A 1 -65.51 32.14 -48.77
CA MET A 1 -66.04 30.99 -47.98
C MET A 1 -65.09 30.69 -46.84
N LYS A 2 -65.45 31.05 -45.60
CA LYS A 2 -64.68 30.70 -44.39
C LYS A 2 -64.99 29.24 -44.03
N VAL A 3 -64.03 28.35 -44.22
CA VAL A 3 -64.08 26.97 -43.72
C VAL A 3 -63.86 27.03 -42.21
N ALA A 4 -64.93 26.81 -41.45
CA ALA A 4 -64.88 26.74 -40.00
C ALA A 4 -64.18 25.46 -39.55
N THR A 5 -63.00 25.60 -38.98
CA THR A 5 -62.29 24.56 -38.23
C THR A 5 -63.03 24.24 -36.93
N LYS A 6 -63.75 23.11 -36.90
CA LYS A 6 -64.32 22.54 -35.67
C LYS A 6 -63.18 22.13 -34.73
N ARG A 7 -62.93 22.93 -33.68
CA ARG A 7 -62.05 22.57 -32.55
C ARG A 7 -62.55 21.31 -31.82
N PRO A 8 -61.66 20.41 -31.33
CA PRO A 8 -62.01 19.19 -30.63
C PRO A 8 -62.30 19.46 -29.14
N THR A 9 -63.32 20.26 -28.83
CA THR A 9 -63.74 20.55 -27.43
C THR A 9 -64.82 19.59 -26.91
N SER A 10 -65.28 18.62 -27.72
CA SER A 10 -66.43 17.77 -27.37
C SER A 10 -66.09 16.58 -26.47
N ARG A 11 -64.88 16.00 -26.56
CA ARG A 11 -64.52 14.79 -25.78
C ARG A 11 -64.23 15.11 -24.31
N ILE A 12 -63.50 16.18 -24.02
CA ILE A 12 -63.21 16.61 -22.64
C ILE A 12 -64.49 17.08 -21.94
N LYS A 13 -65.36 17.82 -22.64
CA LYS A 13 -66.67 18.23 -22.08
C LYS A 13 -67.61 17.03 -21.85
N ARG A 14 -67.57 16.00 -22.71
CA ARG A 14 -68.31 14.76 -22.50
C ARG A 14 -67.80 13.98 -21.30
N LEU A 15 -66.48 13.83 -21.15
CA LEU A 15 -65.87 13.15 -20.01
C LEU A 15 -66.15 13.90 -18.70
N HIS A 16 -66.02 15.23 -18.71
CA HIS A 16 -66.35 16.09 -17.57
C HIS A 16 -67.81 15.96 -17.17
N ASN A 17 -68.74 15.98 -18.13
CA ASN A 17 -70.16 15.78 -17.86
C ASN A 17 -70.49 14.35 -17.39
N TYR A 18 -69.72 13.36 -17.81
CA TYR A 18 -69.84 11.97 -17.35
C TYR A 18 -69.35 11.81 -15.91
N VAL A 19 -68.18 12.39 -15.58
CA VAL A 19 -67.63 12.40 -14.21
C VAL A 19 -68.52 13.21 -13.25
N LEU A 20 -69.14 14.31 -13.71
CA LEU A 20 -70.08 15.09 -12.92
C LEU A 20 -71.37 14.35 -12.58
N LYS A 21 -71.81 13.43 -13.43
CA LYS A 21 -73.01 12.59 -13.25
C LYS A 21 -72.68 11.22 -12.64
N LEU A 22 -71.40 10.90 -12.45
CA LEU A 22 -70.97 9.63 -11.90
C LEU A 22 -71.37 9.56 -10.43
N ASN A 23 -72.15 8.54 -10.08
CA ASN A 23 -72.49 8.20 -8.70
C ASN A 23 -72.06 6.76 -8.47
N ILE A 24 -71.01 6.55 -7.67
CA ILE A 24 -70.47 5.22 -7.33
C ILE A 24 -71.30 4.56 -6.19
N TYR A 25 -72.20 5.33 -5.56
CA TYR A 25 -72.99 4.94 -4.39
C TYR A 25 -74.50 5.00 -4.66
N ASP A 26 -74.93 4.78 -5.91
CA ASP A 26 -76.34 4.79 -6.32
C ASP A 26 -77.21 3.73 -5.61
N ASP A 27 -76.60 2.67 -5.09
CA ASP A 27 -77.26 1.60 -4.34
C ASP A 27 -77.56 1.91 -2.84
N GLU A 28 -77.06 3.02 -2.26
CA GLU A 28 -77.26 3.33 -0.83
C GLU A 28 -78.61 4.02 -0.54
N ARG A 29 -79.67 3.23 -0.28
CA ARG A 29 -81.04 3.72 0.02
C ARG A 29 -81.17 4.68 1.22
N ASP A 30 -80.23 4.65 2.17
CA ASP A 30 -80.28 5.43 3.42
C ASP A 30 -79.60 6.82 3.34
N SER A 31 -79.09 7.22 2.17
CA SER A 31 -78.28 8.45 2.00
C SER A 31 -78.94 9.41 1.01
N THR A 32 -78.81 10.72 1.26
CA THR A 32 -79.34 11.72 0.31
C THR A 32 -78.53 11.69 -0.99
N LEU A 33 -79.16 11.92 -2.15
CA LEU A 33 -78.46 11.95 -3.46
C LEU A 33 -77.21 12.87 -3.45
N ILE A 34 -77.27 13.94 -2.66
CA ILE A 34 -76.16 14.88 -2.44
C ILE A 34 -74.98 14.21 -1.69
N ASP A 35 -75.24 13.35 -0.71
CA ASP A 35 -74.20 12.58 0.00
C ASP A 35 -73.52 11.55 -0.89
N GLN A 36 -74.29 10.89 -1.74
CA GLN A 36 -73.78 9.87 -2.66
C GLN A 36 -72.84 10.50 -3.69
N LEU A 37 -73.23 11.65 -4.26
CA LEU A 37 -72.40 12.44 -5.18
C LEU A 37 -71.15 13.01 -4.49
N LEU A 38 -71.27 13.48 -3.24
CA LEU A 38 -70.13 13.98 -2.47
C LEU A 38 -69.15 12.85 -2.10
N SER A 39 -69.67 11.68 -1.71
CA SER A 39 -68.88 10.48 -1.40
C SER A 39 -68.14 9.99 -2.64
N THR A 40 -68.77 10.03 -3.81
CA THR A 40 -68.15 9.71 -5.09
C THR A 40 -66.98 10.65 -5.41
N ARG A 41 -67.12 11.96 -5.15
CA ARG A 41 -66.04 12.93 -5.38
C ARG A 41 -64.88 12.73 -4.42
N ILE A 42 -65.16 12.54 -3.13
CA ILE A 42 -64.13 12.26 -2.12
C ILE A 42 -63.39 10.96 -2.46
N PHE A 43 -64.12 9.92 -2.88
CA PHE A 43 -63.54 8.67 -3.36
C PHE A 43 -62.54 8.88 -4.50
N LEU A 44 -62.93 9.63 -5.55
CA LEU A 44 -62.06 9.86 -6.71
C LEU A 44 -60.82 10.70 -6.37
N ILE A 45 -60.98 11.74 -5.53
CA ILE A 45 -59.86 12.58 -5.09
C ILE A 45 -58.86 11.78 -4.25
N LEU A 46 -59.35 11.00 -3.28
CA LEU A 46 -58.49 10.17 -2.43
C LEU A 46 -57.79 9.08 -3.23
N LEU A 47 -58.50 8.45 -4.18
CA LEU A 47 -57.92 7.45 -5.08
C LEU A 47 -56.78 8.05 -5.90
N PHE A 48 -56.99 9.23 -6.48
CA PHE A 48 -55.97 9.91 -7.27
C PHE A 48 -54.75 10.30 -6.42
N LEU A 49 -54.95 10.88 -5.24
CA LEU A 49 -53.87 11.29 -4.34
C LEU A 49 -53.03 10.08 -3.87
N LEU A 50 -53.69 8.99 -3.50
CA LEU A 50 -53.00 7.77 -3.03
C LEU A 50 -52.22 7.10 -4.17
N LEU A 51 -52.77 7.06 -5.39
CA LEU A 51 -52.04 6.57 -6.56
C LEU A 51 -50.84 7.47 -6.89
N LEU A 52 -50.99 8.79 -6.81
CA LEU A 52 -49.88 9.73 -7.04
C LEU A 52 -48.75 9.52 -6.02
N LEU A 53 -49.08 9.38 -4.73
CA LEU A 53 -48.10 9.12 -3.67
C LEU A 53 -47.34 7.81 -3.89
N ILE A 54 -48.04 6.75 -4.28
CA ILE A 54 -47.42 5.45 -4.61
C ILE A 54 -46.49 5.59 -5.81
N ILE A 55 -46.91 6.30 -6.86
CA ILE A 55 -46.07 6.54 -8.05
C ILE A 55 -44.81 7.32 -7.68
N VAL A 56 -44.95 8.42 -6.92
CA VAL A 56 -43.80 9.23 -6.49
C VAL A 56 -42.84 8.43 -5.63
N TYR A 57 -43.35 7.66 -4.67
CA TYR A 57 -42.54 6.78 -3.82
C TYR A 57 -41.75 5.77 -4.66
N ILE A 58 -42.41 5.08 -5.59
CA ILE A 58 -41.77 4.08 -6.45
C ILE A 58 -40.72 4.73 -7.38
N ILE A 59 -40.97 5.93 -7.89
CA ILE A 59 -40.02 6.67 -8.75
C ILE A 59 -38.76 7.08 -7.98
N LEU A 60 -38.92 7.48 -6.71
CA LEU A 60 -37.82 7.96 -5.87
C LEU A 60 -37.01 6.83 -5.22
N SER A 61 -37.61 5.65 -5.05
CA SER A 61 -36.94 4.51 -4.45
C SER A 61 -35.91 3.87 -5.41
N VAL A 62 -34.71 3.63 -4.89
CA VAL A 62 -33.58 3.02 -5.59
C VAL A 62 -33.33 1.63 -5.01
N GLN A 63 -32.99 0.66 -5.86
CA GLN A 63 -32.65 -0.70 -5.45
C GLN A 63 -31.22 -1.04 -5.87
N THR A 64 -30.43 -1.50 -4.93
CA THR A 64 -29.09 -2.02 -5.21
C THR A 64 -29.21 -3.43 -5.77
N HIS A 65 -28.62 -3.65 -6.94
CA HIS A 65 -28.52 -4.95 -7.58
C HIS A 65 -27.09 -5.44 -7.50
N SER A 66 -26.90 -6.69 -7.06
CA SER A 66 -25.61 -7.37 -7.07
C SER A 66 -25.57 -8.39 -8.19
N VAL A 67 -24.50 -8.38 -8.98
CA VAL A 67 -24.26 -9.33 -10.06
C VAL A 67 -23.02 -10.13 -9.69
N THR A 68 -23.11 -11.46 -9.83
CA THR A 68 -21.99 -12.37 -9.60
C THR A 68 -21.62 -13.07 -10.89
N ILE A 69 -20.34 -12.99 -11.26
CA ILE A 69 -19.76 -13.64 -12.43
C ILE A 69 -18.87 -14.77 -11.93
N GLN A 70 -19.08 -15.96 -12.48
CA GLN A 70 -18.26 -17.14 -12.18
C GLN A 70 -17.06 -17.17 -13.11
N SER A 71 -15.89 -17.51 -12.55
CA SER A 71 -14.60 -17.68 -13.24
C SER A 71 -14.30 -16.55 -14.24
N PRO A 72 -14.15 -15.29 -13.77
CA PRO A 72 -13.93 -14.15 -14.63
C PRO A 72 -12.57 -14.21 -15.33
N SER A 73 -12.52 -13.78 -16.60
CA SER A 73 -11.25 -13.55 -17.28
C SER A 73 -10.57 -12.28 -16.75
N GLU A 74 -9.26 -12.17 -16.99
CA GLU A 74 -8.51 -10.95 -16.65
C GLU A 74 -9.12 -9.70 -17.29
N SER A 75 -9.50 -9.78 -18.58
CA SER A 75 -10.12 -8.65 -19.29
C SER A 75 -11.45 -8.22 -18.69
N THR A 76 -12.29 -9.19 -18.28
CA THR A 76 -13.55 -8.90 -17.58
C THR A 76 -13.29 -8.24 -16.23
N PHE A 77 -12.31 -8.74 -15.48
CA PHE A 77 -11.90 -8.11 -14.23
C PHE A 77 -11.41 -6.66 -14.44
N THR A 78 -10.53 -6.42 -15.41
CA THR A 78 -9.99 -5.08 -15.68
C THR A 78 -11.10 -4.09 -16.03
N GLN A 79 -12.06 -4.50 -16.88
CA GLN A 79 -13.20 -3.67 -17.24
C GLN A 79 -14.08 -3.36 -16.02
N LEU A 80 -14.42 -4.37 -15.21
CA LEU A 80 -15.25 -4.18 -14.03
C LEU A 80 -14.54 -3.36 -12.95
N SER A 81 -13.23 -3.52 -12.80
CA SER A 81 -12.43 -2.76 -11.84
C SER A 81 -12.40 -1.27 -12.18
N GLN A 82 -12.49 -0.91 -13.47
CA GLN A 82 -12.61 0.48 -13.91
C GLN A 82 -14.03 1.02 -13.72
N GLN A 83 -15.04 0.19 -13.96
CA GLN A 83 -16.44 0.63 -13.96
C GLN A 83 -17.08 0.65 -12.55
N TYR A 84 -16.68 -0.27 -11.67
CA TYR A 84 -17.24 -0.47 -10.33
C TYR A 84 -16.15 -0.61 -9.24
N PRO A 85 -15.21 0.36 -9.13
CA PRO A 85 -14.03 0.22 -8.26
C PRO A 85 -14.36 0.07 -6.76
N SER A 86 -15.49 0.61 -6.29
CA SER A 86 -15.85 0.64 -4.87
C SER A 86 -16.69 -0.56 -4.42
N THR A 87 -17.29 -1.31 -5.34
CA THR A 87 -18.22 -2.41 -5.02
C THR A 87 -17.80 -3.75 -5.62
N LEU A 88 -16.79 -3.78 -6.49
CA LEU A 88 -16.23 -5.01 -7.04
C LEU A 88 -15.40 -5.73 -5.99
N SER A 89 -15.81 -6.95 -5.66
CA SER A 89 -15.05 -7.89 -4.81
C SER A 89 -14.81 -9.17 -5.58
N CYS A 90 -13.55 -9.58 -5.63
CA CYS A 90 -13.06 -10.74 -6.36
C CYS A 90 -12.13 -11.54 -5.45
N PRO A 91 -12.65 -12.44 -4.60
CA PRO A 91 -11.83 -13.24 -3.70
C PRO A 91 -10.85 -14.13 -4.49
N CYS A 92 -9.59 -14.13 -4.06
CA CYS A 92 -8.58 -15.03 -4.60
C CYS A 92 -8.81 -16.47 -4.09
N SER A 93 -8.61 -17.46 -4.94
CA SER A 93 -8.55 -18.87 -4.51
C SER A 93 -7.25 -19.16 -3.76
N HIS A 94 -6.15 -18.51 -4.17
CA HIS A 94 -4.87 -18.54 -3.47
C HIS A 94 -4.56 -17.15 -2.92
N THR A 95 -4.58 -17.01 -1.60
CA THR A 95 -4.34 -15.72 -0.94
C THR A 95 -2.87 -15.39 -0.74
N SER A 96 -1.97 -16.29 -1.12
CA SER A 96 -0.53 -16.14 -0.94
C SER A 96 0.20 -16.71 -2.15
N VAL A 97 0.94 -15.87 -2.87
CA VAL A 97 1.63 -16.23 -4.12
C VAL A 97 3.09 -15.79 -4.02
N ARG A 98 4.02 -16.70 -4.32
CA ARG A 98 5.46 -16.37 -4.35
C ARG A 98 5.77 -15.32 -5.41
N HIS A 99 6.70 -14.41 -5.09
CA HIS A 99 7.10 -13.33 -6.00
C HIS A 99 7.68 -13.85 -7.33
N ASP A 100 8.45 -14.95 -7.31
CA ASP A 100 9.04 -15.55 -8.51
C ASP A 100 8.03 -15.99 -9.60
N ARG A 101 6.75 -16.13 -9.26
CA ARG A 101 5.70 -16.46 -10.24
C ARG A 101 5.34 -15.31 -11.17
N PHE A 102 5.55 -14.06 -10.74
CA PHE A 102 5.08 -12.88 -11.46
C PHE A 102 6.11 -11.74 -11.52
N LEU A 103 7.27 -11.89 -10.89
CA LEU A 103 8.31 -10.89 -10.84
C LEU A 103 9.65 -11.48 -11.30
N SER A 104 10.36 -10.75 -12.17
CA SER A 104 11.73 -11.07 -12.59
C SER A 104 12.64 -9.87 -12.37
N LEU A 105 13.85 -10.12 -11.88
CA LEU A 105 14.89 -9.12 -11.60
C LEU A 105 16.20 -9.54 -12.27
N ASN A 106 16.73 -8.71 -13.18
CA ASN A 106 17.92 -9.04 -13.98
C ASN A 106 18.89 -7.85 -14.03
N PRO A 107 19.76 -7.68 -13.03
CA PRO A 107 20.64 -6.52 -12.94
C PRO A 107 21.74 -6.60 -14.00
N LEU A 108 22.00 -5.47 -14.66
CA LEU A 108 23.17 -5.27 -15.53
C LEU A 108 24.28 -4.62 -14.72
N TYR A 109 25.41 -5.30 -14.61
CA TYR A 109 26.59 -4.81 -13.90
C TYR A 109 27.49 -3.96 -14.80
N HIS A 110 28.24 -3.08 -14.16
CA HIS A 110 29.18 -2.16 -14.79
C HIS A 110 30.22 -2.91 -15.62
N PRO A 111 30.63 -2.39 -16.80
CA PRO A 111 31.66 -3.00 -17.65
C PRO A 111 32.97 -3.37 -16.95
N ILE A 112 33.28 -2.76 -15.80
CA ILE A 112 34.46 -3.07 -15.00
C ILE A 112 34.36 -4.49 -14.43
N CYS A 113 33.20 -4.83 -13.86
CA CYS A 113 32.96 -6.12 -13.22
C CYS A 113 32.76 -7.27 -14.21
N THR A 114 32.57 -6.97 -15.50
CA THR A 114 32.49 -7.97 -16.58
C THR A 114 33.74 -8.00 -17.45
N SER A 115 34.71 -7.12 -17.19
CA SER A 115 35.95 -7.03 -17.96
C SER A 115 37.02 -8.05 -17.54
N ARG A 116 38.11 -8.10 -18.31
CA ARG A 116 39.31 -8.88 -17.94
C ARG A 116 40.05 -8.32 -16.73
N LEU A 117 39.80 -7.08 -16.31
CA LEU A 117 40.51 -6.45 -15.18
C LEU A 117 40.25 -7.16 -13.85
N VAL A 118 39.13 -7.89 -13.74
CA VAL A 118 38.76 -8.67 -12.55
C VAL A 118 39.08 -10.16 -12.67
N ASN A 119 39.69 -10.59 -13.78
CA ASN A 119 40.02 -12.00 -14.01
C ASN A 119 41.31 -12.39 -13.28
N GLN A 120 41.33 -13.60 -12.73
CA GLN A 120 42.49 -14.12 -12.02
C GLN A 120 43.74 -14.22 -12.91
N SER A 121 43.58 -14.58 -14.19
CA SER A 121 44.69 -14.66 -15.15
C SER A 121 45.35 -13.30 -15.39
N PHE A 122 44.56 -12.24 -15.46
CA PHE A 122 45.07 -10.87 -15.57
C PHE A 122 45.80 -10.45 -14.29
N ILE A 123 45.19 -10.68 -13.13
CA ILE A 123 45.75 -10.33 -11.83
C ILE A 123 47.08 -11.04 -11.59
N SER A 124 47.20 -12.32 -11.95
CA SER A 124 48.44 -13.08 -11.76
C SER A 124 49.62 -12.52 -12.55
N LEU A 125 49.36 -11.91 -13.71
CA LEU A 125 50.40 -11.31 -14.56
C LEU A 125 51.01 -10.04 -13.94
N LEU A 126 50.33 -9.41 -12.99
CA LEU A 126 50.80 -8.22 -12.30
C LEU A 126 51.69 -8.54 -11.09
N SER A 127 51.72 -9.81 -10.65
CA SER A 127 52.49 -10.22 -9.49
C SER A 127 53.99 -10.28 -9.80
N SER A 128 54.81 -9.75 -8.90
CA SER A 128 56.28 -9.82 -8.96
C SER A 128 56.84 -10.05 -7.56
N ALA A 129 57.97 -10.75 -7.45
CA ALA A 129 58.61 -11.04 -6.17
C ALA A 129 59.19 -9.79 -5.49
N ASN A 130 59.58 -8.79 -6.27
CA ASN A 130 60.29 -7.59 -5.79
C ASN A 130 59.39 -6.34 -5.75
N VAL A 131 58.07 -6.53 -5.72
CA VAL A 131 57.10 -5.43 -5.79
C VAL A 131 57.31 -4.39 -4.68
N SER A 132 57.73 -4.82 -3.48
CA SER A 132 58.00 -3.92 -2.34
C SER A 132 59.27 -3.06 -2.45
N GLU A 133 60.12 -3.32 -3.45
CA GLU A 133 61.36 -2.57 -3.71
C GLU A 133 61.12 -1.32 -4.57
N HIS A 134 59.96 -1.25 -5.23
CA HIS A 134 59.59 -0.06 -5.96
C HIS A 134 59.37 1.13 -5.01
N TYR A 135 59.47 2.33 -5.56
CA TYR A 135 59.25 3.54 -4.79
C TYR A 135 57.76 3.74 -4.49
N LYS A 136 57.44 4.26 -3.30
CA LYS A 136 56.10 4.26 -2.69
C LYS A 136 54.93 4.81 -3.52
N GLU A 137 55.17 5.69 -4.50
CA GLU A 137 54.10 6.12 -5.44
C GLU A 137 54.19 5.52 -6.85
N ASP A 138 55.02 4.49 -7.05
CA ASP A 138 55.00 3.65 -8.24
C ASP A 138 53.80 2.70 -8.20
N TYR A 139 52.96 2.75 -9.23
CA TYR A 139 51.71 2.02 -9.29
C TYR A 139 51.89 0.50 -9.26
N ARG A 140 53.03 -0.02 -9.73
CA ARG A 140 53.30 -1.46 -9.75
C ARG A 140 53.30 -2.07 -8.35
N ILE A 141 53.53 -1.28 -7.30
CA ILE A 141 53.36 -1.71 -5.90
C ILE A 141 51.94 -2.15 -5.62
N MET A 142 50.96 -1.38 -6.11
CA MET A 142 49.56 -1.54 -5.76
C MET A 142 48.72 -2.25 -6.82
N ALA A 143 49.21 -2.34 -8.06
CA ALA A 143 48.46 -2.85 -9.20
C ALA A 143 47.80 -4.21 -8.89
N THR A 144 48.57 -5.21 -8.46
CA THR A 144 48.03 -6.53 -8.11
C THR A 144 46.93 -6.45 -7.05
N SER A 145 47.17 -5.75 -5.94
CA SER A 145 46.20 -5.63 -4.86
C SER A 145 44.95 -4.83 -5.24
N HIS A 146 45.10 -3.79 -6.07
CA HIS A 146 43.97 -3.01 -6.60
C HIS A 146 43.02 -3.88 -7.41
N PHE A 147 43.53 -4.65 -8.36
CA PHE A 147 42.68 -5.51 -9.19
C PHE A 147 42.15 -6.72 -8.42
N GLN A 148 42.89 -7.25 -7.44
CA GLN A 148 42.36 -8.25 -6.51
C GLN A 148 41.17 -7.73 -5.70
N ILE A 149 41.31 -6.53 -5.12
CA ILE A 149 40.23 -5.91 -4.36
C ILE A 149 39.06 -5.58 -5.27
N LEU A 150 39.29 -5.03 -6.46
CA LEU A 150 38.23 -4.75 -7.43
C LEU A 150 37.46 -6.02 -7.83
N ALA A 151 38.18 -7.11 -8.12
CA ALA A 151 37.57 -8.40 -8.42
C ALA A 151 36.75 -8.95 -7.24
N LEU A 152 37.27 -8.80 -6.02
CA LEU A 152 36.58 -9.19 -4.81
C LEU A 152 35.29 -8.36 -4.63
N LEU A 153 35.38 -7.03 -4.75
CA LEU A 153 34.22 -6.14 -4.65
C LEU A 153 33.13 -6.51 -5.66
N CYS A 154 33.49 -6.67 -6.93
CA CYS A 154 32.54 -7.08 -7.98
C CYS A 154 31.89 -8.44 -7.67
N ARG A 155 32.66 -9.42 -7.21
CA ARG A 155 32.15 -10.76 -6.86
C ARG A 155 31.23 -10.70 -5.65
N THR A 156 31.65 -10.03 -4.59
CA THR A 156 30.88 -9.91 -3.34
C THR A 156 29.57 -9.22 -3.61
N VAL A 157 29.58 -8.09 -4.32
CA VAL A 157 28.35 -7.36 -4.66
C VAL A 157 27.40 -8.25 -5.46
N ARG A 158 27.90 -8.95 -6.48
CA ARG A 158 27.08 -9.84 -7.29
C ARG A 158 26.44 -10.94 -6.45
N GLN A 159 27.24 -11.61 -5.63
CA GLN A 159 26.75 -12.68 -4.76
C GLN A 159 25.73 -12.16 -3.75
N THR A 160 25.98 -11.02 -3.11
CA THR A 160 25.04 -10.39 -2.17
C THR A 160 23.70 -10.06 -2.83
N ILE A 161 23.73 -9.55 -4.07
CA ILE A 161 22.50 -9.25 -4.82
C ILE A 161 21.77 -10.53 -5.23
N ASP A 162 22.49 -11.53 -5.75
CA ASP A 162 21.90 -12.80 -6.16
C ASP A 162 21.24 -13.52 -4.95
N ASP A 163 21.91 -13.53 -3.79
CA ASP A 163 21.39 -14.08 -2.54
C ASP A 163 20.17 -13.30 -2.04
N SER A 164 20.24 -11.96 -2.04
CA SER A 164 19.14 -11.09 -1.63
C SER A 164 17.92 -11.24 -2.54
N PHE A 165 18.14 -11.42 -3.85
CA PHE A 165 17.08 -11.63 -4.83
C PHE A 165 16.46 -13.02 -4.67
N SER A 166 17.27 -14.06 -4.47
CA SER A 166 16.76 -15.40 -4.18
C SER A 166 15.89 -15.41 -2.92
N GLU A 167 16.33 -14.74 -1.85
CA GLU A 167 15.53 -14.60 -0.63
C GLU A 167 14.22 -13.85 -0.92
N PHE A 168 14.29 -12.67 -1.54
CA PHE A 168 13.10 -11.86 -1.84
C PHE A 168 12.11 -12.56 -2.78
N LEU A 169 12.59 -13.25 -3.82
CA LEU A 169 11.75 -13.95 -4.78
C LEU A 169 11.07 -15.19 -4.17
N SER A 170 11.63 -15.76 -3.10
CA SER A 170 11.02 -16.84 -2.33
C SER A 170 9.91 -16.38 -1.37
N GLN A 171 9.82 -15.08 -1.09
CA GLN A 171 8.76 -14.49 -0.25
C GLN A 171 7.42 -14.47 -0.99
N HIS A 172 6.34 -14.32 -0.22
CA HIS A 172 4.98 -14.39 -0.74
C HIS A 172 4.28 -13.03 -0.67
N PHE A 173 3.61 -12.68 -1.76
CA PHE A 173 2.65 -11.60 -1.84
C PHE A 173 1.28 -12.11 -1.37
N THR A 174 0.70 -11.46 -0.37
CA THR A 174 -0.52 -11.94 0.29
C THR A 174 -1.68 -10.98 0.06
N THR A 175 -2.74 -11.45 -0.61
CA THR A 175 -3.94 -10.68 -0.90
C THR A 175 -5.17 -11.58 -0.75
N SER A 176 -6.23 -11.09 -0.09
CA SER A 176 -7.50 -11.83 0.00
C SER A 176 -8.35 -11.68 -1.26
N GLU A 177 -8.11 -10.63 -2.02
CA GLU A 177 -8.86 -10.28 -3.23
C GLU A 177 -7.90 -9.85 -4.35
N VAL A 178 -8.38 -9.97 -5.59
CA VAL A 178 -7.63 -9.51 -6.77
C VAL A 178 -7.45 -8.00 -6.68
N VAL A 179 -6.21 -7.54 -6.49
CA VAL A 179 -5.87 -6.12 -6.59
C VAL A 179 -5.85 -5.66 -8.06
N SER A 180 -6.11 -4.38 -8.28
CA SER A 180 -6.03 -3.78 -9.62
C SER A 180 -4.60 -3.82 -10.17
N ASN A 181 -4.45 -3.76 -11.50
CA ASN A 181 -3.13 -3.76 -12.16
C ASN A 181 -2.27 -2.55 -11.72
N GLU A 182 -2.88 -1.38 -11.52
CA GLU A 182 -2.19 -0.19 -11.03
C GLU A 182 -1.69 -0.40 -9.59
N THR A 183 -2.55 -0.93 -8.72
CA THR A 183 -2.19 -1.23 -7.32
C THR A 183 -1.11 -2.30 -7.23
N PHE A 184 -1.20 -3.35 -8.04
CA PHE A 184 -0.18 -4.40 -8.14
C PHE A 184 1.18 -3.82 -8.53
N ASN A 185 1.25 -3.05 -9.63
CA ASN A 185 2.51 -2.46 -10.07
C ASN A 185 3.08 -1.47 -9.06
N ALA A 186 2.24 -0.65 -8.43
CA ALA A 186 2.67 0.29 -7.39
C ALA A 186 3.28 -0.45 -6.19
N GLN A 187 2.63 -1.50 -5.71
CA GLN A 187 3.13 -2.32 -4.60
C GLN A 187 4.43 -3.05 -4.97
N MET A 188 4.52 -3.63 -6.17
CA MET A 188 5.73 -4.33 -6.61
C MET A 188 6.91 -3.38 -6.79
N ASN A 189 6.69 -2.22 -7.40
CA ASN A 189 7.72 -1.20 -7.53
C ASN A 189 8.20 -0.72 -6.17
N HIS A 190 7.30 -0.50 -5.20
CA HIS A 190 7.67 -0.13 -3.86
C HIS A 190 8.54 -1.19 -3.16
N LEU A 191 8.12 -2.45 -3.19
CA LEU A 191 8.88 -3.56 -2.58
C LEU A 191 10.27 -3.72 -3.20
N VAL A 192 10.37 -3.64 -4.52
CA VAL A 192 11.66 -3.73 -5.23
C VAL A 192 12.53 -2.50 -4.94
N GLN A 193 11.97 -1.30 -4.80
CA GLN A 193 12.75 -0.13 -4.39
C GLN A 193 13.29 -0.27 -2.96
N GLN A 194 12.49 -0.79 -2.03
CA GLN A 194 12.95 -1.07 -0.67
C GLN A 194 14.08 -2.10 -0.63
N LEU A 195 14.01 -3.14 -1.48
CA LEU A 195 15.07 -4.13 -1.64
C LEU A 195 16.38 -3.47 -2.12
N LYS A 196 16.30 -2.59 -3.12
CA LYS A 196 17.47 -1.87 -3.68
C LYS A 196 18.12 -0.97 -2.63
N THR A 197 17.34 -0.13 -1.95
CA THR A 197 17.86 0.80 -0.95
C THR A 197 18.48 0.08 0.23
N THR A 198 17.89 -1.04 0.66
CA THR A 198 18.44 -1.90 1.71
C THR A 198 19.80 -2.46 1.32
N ASN A 199 19.93 -3.04 0.12
CA ASN A 199 21.20 -3.60 -0.35
C ASN A 199 22.30 -2.54 -0.47
N ILE A 200 21.97 -1.35 -0.99
CA ILE A 200 22.91 -0.22 -1.07
C ILE A 200 23.41 0.16 0.33
N ALA A 201 22.50 0.31 1.30
CA ALA A 201 22.85 0.66 2.66
C ALA A 201 23.74 -0.41 3.32
N ASN A 202 23.39 -1.69 3.17
CA ASN A 202 24.12 -2.81 3.78
C ASN A 202 25.57 -2.91 3.29
N ILE A 203 25.79 -2.75 1.98
CA ILE A 203 27.15 -2.77 1.42
C ILE A 203 27.96 -1.59 1.93
N LYS A 204 27.34 -0.40 2.02
CA LYS A 204 27.99 0.79 2.60
C LYS A 204 28.40 0.56 4.06
N TYR A 205 27.50 0.03 4.89
CA TYR A 205 27.83 -0.28 6.29
C TYR A 205 28.94 -1.31 6.42
N THR A 206 28.88 -2.38 5.63
CA THR A 206 29.91 -3.43 5.63
C THR A 206 31.28 -2.85 5.25
N ARG A 207 31.31 -1.99 4.23
CA ARG A 207 32.51 -1.28 3.78
C ARG A 207 33.08 -0.38 4.87
N ASP A 208 32.25 0.47 5.45
CA ASP A 208 32.65 1.41 6.50
C ASP A 208 33.15 0.65 7.74
N PHE A 209 32.47 -0.46 8.11
CA PHE A 209 32.90 -1.34 9.19
C PHE A 209 34.28 -1.98 8.92
N LEU A 210 34.52 -2.50 7.71
CA LEU A 210 35.82 -3.05 7.33
C LEU A 210 36.92 -1.98 7.41
N TRP A 211 36.65 -0.78 6.88
CA TRP A 211 37.59 0.34 6.93
C TRP A 211 37.98 0.70 8.36
N LEU A 212 36.99 0.77 9.26
CA LEU A 212 37.20 1.07 10.67
C LEU A 212 38.12 0.04 11.35
N ASN A 213 37.88 -1.25 11.09
CA ASN A 213 38.69 -2.32 11.65
C ASN A 213 40.12 -2.31 11.10
N VAL A 214 40.31 -2.07 9.80
CA VAL A 214 41.64 -2.05 9.20
C VAL A 214 42.48 -0.89 9.73
N PHE A 215 41.86 0.29 9.90
CA PHE A 215 42.58 1.47 10.38
C PHE A 215 42.89 1.41 11.88
N TYR A 216 41.88 1.18 12.73
CA TYR A 216 42.10 1.25 14.19
C TYR A 216 42.94 0.09 14.72
N ASN A 217 42.95 -1.07 14.06
CA ASN A 217 43.90 -2.14 14.38
C ASN A 217 45.32 -1.87 13.84
N ALA A 218 45.55 -0.76 13.14
CA ALA A 218 46.84 -0.37 12.56
C ALA A 218 47.48 -1.49 11.72
N ILE A 219 46.70 -2.13 10.85
CA ILE A 219 47.16 -3.28 10.06
C ILE A 219 48.35 -2.89 9.18
N TYR A 220 49.48 -3.57 9.33
CA TYR A 220 50.66 -3.37 8.49
C TYR A 220 50.47 -3.94 7.09
N SER A 221 50.70 -3.11 6.08
CA SER A 221 50.70 -3.55 4.69
C SER A 221 51.96 -4.35 4.41
N GLY A 222 51.81 -5.59 3.92
CA GLY A 222 52.95 -6.39 3.42
C GLY A 222 53.68 -5.73 2.25
N LEU A 223 53.04 -4.78 1.55
CA LEU A 223 53.65 -3.97 0.50
C LEU A 223 54.51 -2.83 1.04
N LYS A 224 54.62 -2.69 2.37
CA LYS A 224 55.32 -1.61 3.06
C LYS A 224 54.80 -0.22 2.67
N THR A 225 53.52 -0.08 2.30
CA THR A 225 52.93 1.18 1.80
C THR A 225 52.49 2.13 2.91
N ASN A 226 52.11 1.60 4.08
CA ASN A 226 51.76 2.41 5.24
C ASN A 226 52.93 2.57 6.22
N PHE A 227 53.70 1.51 6.46
CA PHE A 227 54.88 1.53 7.32
C PHE A 227 56.02 0.74 6.69
N TYR A 228 57.25 1.09 7.06
CA TYR A 228 58.43 0.31 6.74
C TYR A 228 59.36 0.26 7.95
N VAL A 229 60.22 -0.75 7.98
CA VAL A 229 61.25 -0.89 9.00
C VAL A 229 62.50 -0.19 8.49
N GLN A 230 63.06 0.67 9.34
CA GLN A 230 64.32 1.35 9.10
C GLN A 230 65.32 0.92 10.17
N GLU A 231 66.50 0.50 9.75
CA GLU A 231 67.61 0.28 10.67
C GLU A 231 68.23 1.64 11.02
N ARG A 232 68.38 1.89 12.31
CA ARG A 232 69.03 3.08 12.84
C ARG A 232 70.50 2.77 13.09
N ASN A 233 71.33 3.81 13.10
CA ASN A 233 72.79 3.70 13.24
C ASN A 233 73.26 2.97 14.52
N ASP A 234 72.36 2.72 15.48
CA ASP A 234 72.59 1.99 16.73
C ASP A 234 72.17 0.50 16.66
N ASN A 235 72.04 -0.07 15.45
CA ASN A 235 71.53 -1.43 15.18
C ASN A 235 70.11 -1.70 15.73
N ARG A 236 69.35 -0.64 16.04
CA ARG A 236 67.94 -0.77 16.41
C ARG A 236 67.06 -0.59 15.18
N THR A 237 66.09 -1.46 15.02
CA THR A 237 65.05 -1.30 14.00
C THR A 237 63.95 -0.40 14.54
N THR A 238 63.65 0.69 13.84
CA THR A 238 62.49 1.53 14.11
C THR A 238 61.46 1.37 13.01
N GLN A 239 60.20 1.44 13.40
CA GLN A 239 59.11 1.49 12.46
C GLN A 239 58.85 2.94 12.08
N VAL A 240 58.76 3.21 10.77
CA VAL A 240 58.54 4.55 10.24
C VAL A 240 57.25 4.56 9.41
N SER A 241 56.37 5.52 9.71
CA SER A 241 55.18 5.78 8.92
C SER A 241 55.55 6.35 7.56
N ARG A 242 54.88 5.88 6.50
CA ARG A 242 54.95 6.53 5.20
C ARG A 242 54.14 7.82 5.20
N HIS A 243 54.56 8.71 4.29
CA HIS A 243 53.89 9.96 4.00
C HIS A 243 53.64 10.06 2.49
N TYR A 244 52.47 10.56 2.12
CA TYR A 244 52.09 10.84 0.74
C TYR A 244 51.80 12.34 0.58
N SER A 245 52.14 12.87 -0.59
CA SER A 245 51.83 14.26 -0.95
C SER A 245 50.39 14.33 -1.46
N SER A 246 49.49 14.88 -0.65
CA SER A 246 48.13 15.26 -1.04
C SER A 246 48.14 16.68 -1.63
N SER A 247 47.07 17.05 -2.36
CA SER A 247 46.95 18.28 -3.16
C SER A 247 47.37 19.56 -2.41
N ASN A 248 47.21 19.61 -1.09
CA ASN A 248 47.49 20.80 -0.26
C ASN A 248 48.41 20.53 0.96
N ALA A 249 48.83 19.29 1.24
CA ALA A 249 49.69 18.97 2.40
C ALA A 249 50.33 17.56 2.32
N LYS A 250 51.38 17.31 3.12
CA LYS A 250 51.89 15.95 3.39
C LYS A 250 50.98 15.28 4.41
N CYS A 251 50.35 14.16 4.05
CA CYS A 251 49.60 13.32 5.00
C CYS A 251 50.45 12.11 5.40
N GLY A 252 50.30 11.61 6.64
CA GLY A 252 51.04 10.47 7.16
C GLY A 252 50.13 9.30 7.52
N CYS A 253 50.55 8.08 7.20
CA CYS A 253 49.77 6.85 7.41
C CYS A 253 49.52 6.49 8.87
N TYR A 254 50.30 7.05 9.79
CA TYR A 254 50.05 6.94 11.23
C TYR A 254 48.80 7.71 11.67
N GLN A 255 48.50 8.84 11.03
CA GLN A 255 47.40 9.73 11.41
C GLN A 255 46.17 9.55 10.51
N PHE A 256 46.38 9.23 9.22
CA PHE A 256 45.34 9.24 8.19
C PHE A 256 45.44 8.00 7.30
N ALA A 257 44.48 7.07 7.39
CA ALA A 257 44.43 5.85 6.55
C ALA A 257 44.09 6.13 5.09
N ASP A 258 43.31 7.19 4.85
CA ASP A 258 42.87 7.70 3.56
C ASP A 258 43.94 8.54 2.85
N CYS A 259 45.13 8.64 3.43
CA CYS A 259 46.24 9.33 2.80
C CYS A 259 46.66 8.63 1.50
N ALA A 260 46.51 9.34 0.38
CA ALA A 260 46.81 8.88 -0.96
C ALA A 260 47.40 10.00 -1.84
N ALA A 261 48.12 9.61 -2.88
CA ALA A 261 48.70 10.48 -3.90
C ALA A 261 48.44 9.91 -5.30
N GLN A 262 48.63 10.73 -6.33
CA GLN A 262 48.52 10.29 -7.73
C GLN A 262 49.50 9.15 -8.02
N ALA A 263 49.00 8.09 -8.65
CA ALA A 263 49.81 6.97 -9.09
C ALA A 263 50.73 7.36 -10.25
N THR A 264 51.95 6.83 -10.22
CA THR A 264 52.94 7.08 -11.27
C THR A 264 53.62 5.79 -11.70
N ILE A 265 54.20 5.76 -12.90
CA ILE A 265 55.21 4.76 -13.24
C ILE A 265 56.59 5.42 -13.10
N ARG A 266 57.52 4.75 -12.41
CA ARG A 266 58.89 5.24 -12.23
C ARG A 266 59.93 4.28 -12.75
N LYS A 267 61.08 4.79 -13.15
CA LYS A 267 62.26 3.99 -13.48
C LYS A 267 63.30 4.18 -12.38
N LEU A 268 63.74 3.06 -11.78
CA LEU A 268 64.91 3.07 -10.92
C LEU A 268 66.12 3.45 -11.76
N VAL A 269 66.83 4.49 -11.35
CA VAL A 269 68.14 4.82 -11.91
C VAL A 269 69.12 3.91 -11.20
N SER A 270 69.71 2.95 -11.91
CA SER A 270 70.86 2.22 -11.39
C SER A 270 72.02 3.22 -11.31
N SER A 271 72.42 3.61 -10.11
CA SER A 271 73.66 4.35 -9.94
C SER A 271 74.84 3.43 -10.26
N ASN A 272 75.31 3.44 -11.51
CA ASN A 272 76.73 3.24 -11.81
C ASN A 272 77.54 4.49 -11.43
N ALA A 273 77.11 5.19 -10.37
CA ALA A 273 77.84 6.29 -9.77
C ALA A 273 78.41 5.75 -8.47
N THR A 274 79.73 5.67 -8.42
CA THR A 274 80.49 5.57 -7.18
C THR A 274 80.14 6.76 -6.28
N VAL A 275 79.11 6.63 -5.44
CA VAL A 275 78.71 7.66 -4.49
C VAL A 275 79.30 7.33 -3.13
N ASN A 276 80.51 7.84 -2.89
CA ASN A 276 81.00 8.09 -1.55
C ASN A 276 80.30 9.34 -1.00
N THR A 277 79.03 9.21 -0.61
CA THR A 277 78.41 10.11 0.37
C THR A 277 77.09 9.51 0.84
N THR A 278 77.05 9.22 2.14
CA THR A 278 75.82 9.12 2.93
C THR A 278 74.93 10.33 2.64
N THR A 279 73.63 10.09 2.43
CA THR A 279 72.52 11.07 2.34
C THR A 279 72.14 11.63 0.95
N ALA A 280 71.72 10.77 0.02
CA ALA A 280 70.56 11.02 -0.85
C ALA A 280 70.20 9.74 -1.60
N VAL A 281 69.10 9.09 -1.25
CA VAL A 281 68.45 8.15 -2.19
C VAL A 281 67.88 9.04 -3.30
N GLU A 282 68.48 9.02 -4.49
CA GLU A 282 67.94 9.72 -5.64
C GLU A 282 66.48 9.30 -5.86
N ASN A 283 65.57 10.28 -5.93
CA ASN A 283 64.17 10.00 -6.23
C ASN A 283 64.09 9.41 -7.65
N PRO A 284 63.48 8.22 -7.85
CA PRO A 284 63.45 7.58 -9.16
C PRO A 284 62.70 8.43 -10.19
N ILE A 285 63.14 8.37 -11.45
CA ILE A 285 62.60 9.19 -12.54
C ILE A 285 61.14 8.81 -12.79
N ARG A 286 60.24 9.78 -12.72
CA ARG A 286 58.83 9.62 -13.09
C ARG A 286 58.72 9.57 -14.62
N LEU A 287 58.17 8.49 -15.16
CA LEU A 287 57.91 8.35 -16.58
C LEU A 287 56.60 9.07 -16.94
N PHE A 288 55.51 8.75 -16.25
CA PHE A 288 54.21 9.40 -16.43
C PHE A 288 53.31 9.22 -15.20
N TYR A 289 52.25 10.01 -15.14
CA TYR A 289 51.14 9.84 -14.20
C TYR A 289 50.07 8.97 -14.82
N ILE A 290 49.49 8.05 -14.06
CA ILE A 290 48.33 7.30 -14.53
C ILE A 290 47.08 8.09 -14.13
N PRO A 291 46.34 8.71 -15.06
CA PRO A 291 45.11 9.45 -14.78
C PRO A 291 44.13 8.61 -13.95
N GLY A 292 43.48 9.26 -12.98
CA GLY A 292 42.50 8.63 -12.11
C GLY A 292 43.05 7.73 -11.00
N LEU A 293 44.15 7.01 -11.23
CA LEU A 293 44.67 6.05 -10.26
C LEU A 293 45.45 6.72 -9.13
N LYS A 294 45.26 6.20 -7.92
CA LYS A 294 45.93 6.66 -6.70
C LYS A 294 46.67 5.53 -6.00
N VAL A 295 47.67 5.90 -5.22
CA VAL A 295 48.45 5.02 -4.34
C VAL A 295 48.52 5.65 -2.95
N GLY A 296 48.49 4.86 -1.89
CA GLY A 296 48.35 5.41 -0.54
C GLY A 296 48.76 4.43 0.55
N CYS A 297 48.31 4.69 1.77
CA CYS A 297 48.68 3.84 2.91
C CYS A 297 48.23 2.40 2.73
N LEU A 298 46.99 2.20 2.29
CA LEU A 298 46.37 0.89 2.09
C LEU A 298 45.83 0.78 0.65
N PRO A 299 46.03 -0.37 -0.03
CA PRO A 299 45.51 -0.58 -1.39
C PRO A 299 44.00 -0.39 -1.49
N TYR A 300 43.26 -0.77 -0.44
CA TYR A 300 41.81 -0.64 -0.37
C TYR A 300 41.37 0.83 -0.47
N ASN A 301 41.90 1.69 0.40
CA ASN A 301 41.57 3.12 0.45
C ASN A 301 41.96 3.84 -0.84
N SER A 302 43.17 3.59 -1.34
CA SER A 302 43.64 4.25 -2.55
C SER A 302 42.85 3.80 -3.77
N LEU A 303 42.39 2.55 -3.84
CA LEU A 303 41.49 2.08 -4.90
C LEU A 303 40.14 2.80 -4.84
N LEU A 304 39.50 2.87 -3.65
CA LEU A 304 38.20 3.54 -3.49
C LEU A 304 38.25 5.01 -3.95
N GLN A 305 39.36 5.71 -3.66
CA GLN A 305 39.58 7.08 -4.10
C GLN A 305 40.03 7.23 -5.56
N SER A 306 40.40 6.13 -6.22
CA SER A 306 40.82 6.13 -7.62
C SER A 306 39.61 6.21 -8.54
N THR A 307 39.81 6.78 -9.72
CA THR A 307 38.92 6.62 -10.87
C THR A 307 39.58 5.65 -11.84
N LEU A 308 38.79 4.86 -12.56
CA LEU A 308 39.28 3.89 -13.54
C LEU A 308 39.28 4.47 -14.97
N GLU A 309 39.29 5.80 -15.07
CA GLU A 309 39.15 6.56 -16.33
C GLU A 309 40.21 6.20 -17.37
N CYS A 310 41.44 5.87 -16.94
CA CYS A 310 42.50 5.43 -17.84
C CYS A 310 42.10 4.19 -18.66
N PHE A 311 41.31 3.27 -18.09
CA PHE A 311 40.88 2.05 -18.77
C PHE A 311 39.79 2.27 -19.82
N PHE A 312 39.22 3.48 -19.91
CA PHE A 312 38.32 3.88 -20.99
C PHE A 312 39.03 4.69 -22.09
N ASN A 313 40.30 5.04 -21.88
CA ASN A 313 41.08 5.86 -22.79
C ASN A 313 42.18 5.03 -23.48
N GLN A 314 42.07 4.87 -24.81
CA GLN A 314 43.01 4.08 -25.61
C GLN A 314 44.46 4.53 -25.45
N SER A 315 44.73 5.84 -25.46
CA SER A 315 46.09 6.38 -25.32
C SER A 315 46.67 6.07 -23.95
N CYS A 316 45.85 6.13 -22.90
CA CYS A 316 46.28 5.81 -21.54
C CYS A 316 46.59 4.32 -21.38
N VAL A 317 45.70 3.44 -21.87
CA VAL A 317 45.95 1.99 -21.86
C VAL A 317 47.26 1.66 -22.57
N HIS A 318 47.52 2.27 -23.73
CA HIS A 318 48.77 2.06 -24.48
C HIS A 318 50.02 2.45 -23.68
N GLN A 319 50.01 3.58 -22.97
CA GLN A 319 51.14 4.00 -22.13
C GLN A 319 51.43 3.02 -20.98
N ILE A 320 50.39 2.46 -20.36
CA ILE A 320 50.58 1.45 -19.32
C ILE A 320 51.12 0.14 -19.93
N GLN A 321 50.66 -0.25 -21.13
CA GLN A 321 51.15 -1.44 -21.84
C GLN A 321 52.62 -1.38 -22.18
N GLU A 322 53.11 -0.24 -22.68
CA GLU A 322 54.54 -0.03 -22.94
C GLU A 322 55.40 -0.16 -21.68
N SER A 323 54.85 0.28 -20.54
CA SER A 323 55.57 0.35 -19.27
C SER A 323 55.47 -0.94 -18.45
N VAL A 324 54.47 -1.76 -18.71
CA VAL A 324 54.20 -3.03 -18.02
C VAL A 324 53.85 -4.05 -19.10
N PRO A 325 54.84 -4.75 -19.68
CA PRO A 325 54.65 -5.68 -20.81
C PRO A 325 53.61 -6.77 -20.54
N ALA A 326 53.40 -7.12 -19.26
CA ALA A 326 52.36 -8.04 -18.80
C ALA A 326 50.92 -7.59 -19.14
N LEU A 327 50.71 -6.33 -19.55
CA LEU A 327 49.41 -5.73 -19.85
C LEU A 327 49.05 -5.69 -21.34
N ALA A 328 49.87 -6.25 -22.23
CA ALA A 328 49.68 -6.19 -23.70
C ALA A 328 48.29 -6.66 -24.21
N PHE A 329 47.53 -7.38 -23.39
CA PHE A 329 46.23 -7.96 -23.74
C PHE A 329 45.00 -7.20 -23.20
N VAL A 330 45.20 -6.05 -22.54
CA VAL A 330 44.10 -5.21 -22.04
C VAL A 330 43.61 -4.28 -23.16
N SER A 331 42.36 -4.43 -23.58
CA SER A 331 41.69 -3.47 -24.45
C SER A 331 40.93 -2.43 -23.61
N PRO A 332 40.74 -1.20 -24.11
CA PRO A 332 39.91 -0.23 -23.42
C PRO A 332 38.47 -0.74 -23.22
N LEU A 333 37.87 -0.33 -22.11
CA LEU A 333 36.49 -0.64 -21.77
C LEU A 333 35.52 0.23 -22.57
N SER A 334 34.30 -0.28 -22.75
CA SER A 334 33.20 0.47 -23.38
C SER A 334 32.83 1.70 -22.54
N ALA A 335 32.69 2.84 -23.19
CA ALA A 335 32.22 4.09 -22.58
C ALA A 335 30.70 4.12 -22.27
N HIS A 336 29.96 3.06 -22.60
CA HIS A 336 28.52 2.99 -22.36
C HIS A 336 28.25 2.66 -20.89
N SER A 337 28.02 3.71 -20.10
CA SER A 337 27.70 3.61 -18.67
C SER A 337 26.81 4.79 -18.27
N ARG A 338 25.97 4.61 -17.24
CA ARG A 338 25.25 5.71 -16.58
C ARG A 338 26.16 6.56 -15.68
N PHE A 339 27.36 6.06 -15.39
CA PHE A 339 28.35 6.74 -14.55
C PHE A 339 29.31 7.56 -15.41
N GLN A 340 29.82 8.66 -14.85
CA GLN A 340 30.89 9.41 -15.49
C GLN A 340 32.19 8.58 -15.47
N GLN A 341 33.02 8.68 -16.50
CA GLN A 341 34.28 7.91 -16.59
C GLN A 341 35.26 8.24 -15.45
N ASN A 342 35.20 9.46 -14.91
CA ASN A 342 35.96 9.92 -13.75
C ASN A 342 35.23 9.65 -12.41
N ALA A 343 34.18 8.82 -12.38
CA ALA A 343 33.59 8.37 -11.14
C ALA A 343 34.60 7.55 -10.33
N THR A 344 34.63 7.76 -9.02
CA THR A 344 35.50 6.99 -8.13
C THR A 344 34.99 5.56 -7.98
N VAL A 345 35.88 4.62 -7.70
CA VAL A 345 35.49 3.23 -7.37
C VAL A 345 34.56 3.21 -6.16
N GLU A 346 34.76 4.10 -5.19
CA GLU A 346 33.83 4.29 -4.07
C GLU A 346 32.41 4.63 -4.54
N HIS A 347 32.26 5.59 -5.46
CA HIS A 347 30.96 5.98 -5.98
C HIS A 347 30.29 4.84 -6.76
N LEU A 348 31.07 4.08 -7.53
CA LEU A 348 30.56 2.89 -8.22
C LEU A 348 30.10 1.82 -7.21
N LEU A 349 30.87 1.58 -6.15
CA LEU A 349 30.53 0.64 -5.07
C LEU A 349 29.30 1.08 -4.27
N ASP A 350 29.16 2.37 -3.98
CA ASP A 350 27.97 2.97 -3.36
C ASP A 350 26.69 2.79 -4.18
N GLN A 351 26.86 2.39 -5.45
CA GLN A 351 25.80 2.09 -6.39
C GLN A 351 25.86 0.63 -6.87
N LEU A 352 26.58 -0.22 -6.12
CA LEU A 352 26.71 -1.67 -6.30
C LEU A 352 27.25 -2.07 -7.68
N PHE A 353 27.96 -1.19 -8.37
CA PHE A 353 28.38 -1.39 -9.76
C PHE A 353 27.21 -1.77 -10.68
N ILE A 354 25.97 -1.32 -10.40
CA ILE A 354 24.80 -1.66 -11.22
C ILE A 354 24.47 -0.52 -12.17
N GLU A 355 24.39 -0.84 -13.46
CA GLU A 355 23.96 0.05 -14.55
C GLU A 355 22.43 0.13 -14.61
N SER A 356 21.75 -1.01 -14.58
CA SER A 356 20.29 -1.06 -14.53
C SER A 356 19.81 -2.30 -13.77
N TRP A 357 18.64 -2.21 -13.14
CA TRP A 357 18.11 -3.30 -12.32
C TRP A 357 17.16 -4.26 -13.08
N ASN A 358 16.75 -3.89 -14.30
CA ASN A 358 15.73 -4.53 -15.16
C ASN A 358 14.70 -5.38 -14.41
N GLN A 359 13.60 -4.75 -14.05
CA GLN A 359 12.47 -5.37 -13.36
C GLN A 359 11.35 -5.64 -14.37
N ILE A 360 10.74 -6.82 -14.29
CA ILE A 360 9.58 -7.20 -15.11
C ILE A 360 8.47 -7.67 -14.18
N ASN A 361 7.36 -6.93 -14.15
CA ASN A 361 6.14 -7.28 -13.42
C ASN A 361 5.14 -7.92 -14.39
N ASN A 362 4.61 -9.09 -14.05
CA ASN A 362 3.64 -9.82 -14.87
C ASN A 362 2.30 -9.92 -14.14
N PHE A 363 1.42 -8.95 -14.38
CA PHE A 363 0.08 -8.92 -13.77
C PHE A 363 -0.77 -10.13 -14.19
N THR A 364 -0.66 -10.58 -15.44
CA THR A 364 -1.36 -11.78 -15.92
C THR A 364 -0.99 -13.03 -15.13
N ALA A 365 0.31 -13.24 -14.89
CA ALA A 365 0.77 -14.37 -14.07
C ALA A 365 0.28 -14.27 -12.62
N TYR A 366 0.23 -13.05 -12.07
CA TYR A 366 -0.37 -12.80 -10.75
C TYR A 366 -1.87 -13.12 -10.74
N PHE A 367 -2.65 -12.62 -11.71
CA PHE A 367 -4.09 -12.85 -11.82
C PHE A 367 -4.41 -14.34 -11.95
N GLN A 368 -3.65 -15.06 -12.78
CA GLN A 368 -3.77 -16.51 -12.94
C GLN A 368 -3.40 -17.27 -11.66
N SER A 369 -2.44 -16.77 -10.88
CA SER A 369 -2.05 -17.40 -9.61
C SER A 369 -3.10 -17.16 -8.51
N CYS A 370 -3.67 -15.95 -8.42
CA CYS A 370 -4.77 -15.63 -7.53
C CYS A 370 -6.05 -16.42 -7.90
N SER A 371 -6.31 -16.61 -9.21
CA SER A 371 -7.39 -17.42 -9.77
C SER A 371 -8.75 -17.21 -9.09
N PRO A 372 -9.39 -16.03 -9.23
CA PRO A 372 -10.66 -15.76 -8.57
C PRO A 372 -11.76 -16.73 -9.04
N HIS A 373 -12.46 -17.38 -8.11
CA HIS A 373 -13.56 -18.28 -8.45
C HIS A 373 -14.80 -17.52 -8.91
N SER A 374 -15.08 -16.38 -8.26
CA SER A 374 -16.21 -15.53 -8.59
C SER A 374 -15.88 -14.06 -8.31
N CYS A 375 -16.42 -13.15 -9.10
CA CYS A 375 -16.42 -11.71 -8.79
C CYS A 375 -17.86 -11.23 -8.60
N THR A 376 -18.09 -10.43 -7.58
CA THR A 376 -19.38 -9.81 -7.30
C THR A 376 -19.23 -8.29 -7.33
N TYR A 377 -20.12 -7.60 -8.03
CA TYR A 377 -20.21 -6.14 -8.01
C TYR A 377 -21.65 -5.70 -7.83
N SER A 378 -21.84 -4.51 -7.28
CA SER A 378 -23.17 -3.96 -7.02
C SER A 378 -23.34 -2.58 -7.65
N TYR A 379 -24.52 -2.33 -8.21
CA TYR A 379 -24.89 -1.03 -8.77
C TYR A 379 -26.36 -0.70 -8.48
N ASP A 380 -26.65 0.58 -8.41
CA ASP A 380 -27.98 1.08 -8.11
C ASP A 380 -28.83 1.21 -9.38
N ARG A 381 -30.05 0.66 -9.34
CA ARG A 381 -31.02 0.75 -10.43
C ARG A 381 -32.38 1.19 -9.92
N ARG A 382 -33.08 1.99 -10.72
CA ARG A 382 -34.49 2.34 -10.49
C ARG A 382 -35.42 1.18 -10.85
N PHE A 383 -36.60 1.14 -10.24
CA PHE A 383 -37.62 0.15 -10.55
C PHE A 383 -37.97 0.11 -12.05
N ASN A 384 -38.07 -1.10 -12.60
CA ASN A 384 -38.54 -1.31 -13.96
C ASN A 384 -40.02 -0.88 -14.07
N ILE A 385 -40.39 -0.21 -15.16
CA ILE A 385 -41.77 0.20 -15.48
C ILE A 385 -42.76 -0.97 -15.31
N LEU A 386 -42.38 -2.18 -15.71
CA LEU A 386 -43.23 -3.36 -15.54
C LEU A 386 -43.53 -3.65 -14.06
N TYR A 387 -42.53 -3.52 -13.19
CA TYR A 387 -42.70 -3.67 -11.75
C TYR A 387 -43.61 -2.58 -11.18
N VAL A 388 -43.46 -1.33 -11.65
CA VAL A 388 -44.34 -0.21 -11.27
C VAL A 388 -45.80 -0.53 -11.63
N ILE A 389 -46.04 -0.99 -12.86
CA ILE A 389 -47.38 -1.34 -13.36
C ILE A 389 -48.00 -2.47 -12.52
N VAL A 390 -47.26 -3.56 -12.27
CA VAL A 390 -47.75 -4.70 -11.48
C VAL A 390 -48.10 -4.28 -10.06
N LYS A 391 -47.28 -3.43 -9.42
CA LYS A 391 -47.57 -2.90 -8.08
C LYS A 391 -48.78 -1.99 -8.06
N LEU A 392 -48.97 -1.14 -9.08
CA LEU A 392 -50.16 -0.28 -9.18
C LEU A 392 -51.44 -1.11 -9.38
N ILE A 393 -51.42 -2.10 -10.27
CA ILE A 393 -52.56 -3.00 -10.51
C ILE A 393 -52.93 -3.76 -9.22
N GLY A 394 -51.92 -4.33 -8.54
CA GLY A 394 -52.12 -5.06 -7.29
C GLY A 394 -52.65 -4.18 -6.15
N SER A 395 -52.28 -2.90 -6.13
CA SER A 395 -52.73 -1.96 -5.08
C SER A 395 -54.12 -1.39 -5.35
N PHE A 396 -54.53 -1.28 -6.62
CA PHE A 396 -55.81 -0.69 -7.02
C PHE A 396 -57.02 -1.44 -6.44
N GLY A 397 -56.96 -2.78 -6.40
CA GLY A 397 -58.06 -3.61 -5.88
C GLY A 397 -58.35 -3.36 -4.39
N GLY A 398 -57.32 -3.36 -3.55
CA GLY A 398 -57.45 -3.10 -2.12
C GLY A 398 -57.84 -1.63 -1.84
N LEU A 399 -57.22 -0.70 -2.56
CA LEU A 399 -57.47 0.73 -2.41
C LEU A 399 -58.93 1.10 -2.74
N LYS A 400 -59.48 0.52 -3.81
CA LYS A 400 -60.89 0.69 -4.20
C LYS A 400 -61.84 0.23 -3.09
N MET A 401 -61.58 -0.93 -2.49
CA MET A 401 -62.44 -1.46 -1.44
C MET A 401 -62.41 -0.60 -0.18
N VAL A 402 -61.22 -0.24 0.31
CA VAL A 402 -61.10 0.62 1.51
C VAL A 402 -61.77 1.97 1.29
N LEU A 403 -61.54 2.61 0.14
CA LEU A 403 -62.13 3.90 -0.19
C LEU A 403 -63.66 3.83 -0.34
N LYS A 404 -64.21 2.70 -0.81
CA LYS A 404 -65.67 2.49 -0.88
C LYS A 404 -66.33 2.52 0.50
N PHE A 405 -65.62 2.08 1.54
CA PHE A 405 -66.14 2.17 2.91
C PHE A 405 -65.81 3.50 3.59
N SER A 406 -64.63 4.07 3.36
CA SER A 406 -64.17 5.26 4.08
C SER A 406 -64.80 6.56 3.56
N ALA A 407 -65.08 6.70 2.27
CA ALA A 407 -65.64 7.93 1.71
C ALA A 407 -67.02 8.32 2.30
N PRO A 408 -68.02 7.42 2.41
CA PRO A 408 -69.30 7.76 3.04
C PRO A 408 -69.16 8.04 4.55
N LEU A 409 -68.19 7.42 5.23
CA LEU A 409 -67.87 7.74 6.63
C LEU A 409 -67.29 9.14 6.76
N ILE A 410 -66.38 9.54 5.87
CA ILE A 410 -65.81 10.89 5.81
C ILE A 410 -66.91 11.92 5.54
N VAL A 411 -67.83 11.67 4.61
CA VAL A 411 -68.98 12.56 4.36
C VAL A 411 -69.85 12.70 5.61
N LYS A 412 -70.17 11.60 6.29
CA LYS A 412 -70.93 11.64 7.55
C LYS A 412 -70.19 12.42 8.64
N LEU A 413 -68.87 12.30 8.71
CA LEU A 413 -68.04 13.05 9.66
C LEU A 413 -68.02 14.55 9.33
N ILE A 414 -67.81 14.91 8.05
CA ILE A 414 -67.84 16.29 7.56
C ILE A 414 -69.20 16.93 7.88
N ARG A 415 -70.30 16.21 7.61
CA ARG A 415 -71.65 16.68 7.95
C ARG A 415 -71.81 16.86 9.45
N ARG A 416 -71.37 15.91 10.27
CA ARG A 416 -71.45 15.99 11.74
C ARG A 416 -70.68 17.20 12.29
N ILE A 417 -69.51 17.51 11.72
CA ILE A 417 -68.71 18.70 12.06
C ILE A 417 -69.42 19.98 11.60
N GLN A 418 -70.04 19.99 10.42
CA GLN A 418 -70.84 21.11 9.94
C GLN A 418 -72.08 21.35 10.80
N THR A 419 -72.78 20.31 11.25
CA THR A 419 -73.92 20.43 12.17
C THR A 419 -73.48 20.96 13.55
N CYS A 420 -72.35 20.50 14.08
CA CYS A 420 -71.77 21.05 15.32
C CYS A 420 -71.33 22.52 15.17
N ARG A 421 -70.82 22.94 13.99
CA ARG A 421 -70.52 24.36 13.72
C ARG A 421 -71.77 25.24 13.56
N CYS A 422 -72.91 24.68 13.16
CA CYS A 422 -74.19 25.39 13.17
C CYS A 422 -74.75 25.52 14.59
N ILE A 423 -74.58 24.51 15.44
CA ILE A 423 -74.98 24.55 16.85
C ILE A 423 -74.09 25.51 17.65
N SER A 424 -72.78 25.62 17.36
CA SER A 424 -71.91 26.59 18.06
C SER A 424 -72.19 28.07 17.72
N LYS A 425 -73.08 28.36 16.75
CA LYS A 425 -73.59 29.71 16.49
C LYS A 425 -74.97 29.96 17.10
N ALA A 426 -75.60 28.94 17.65
CA ALA A 426 -76.92 28.99 18.26
C ALA A 426 -76.92 28.10 19.51
N MET A 427 -76.26 28.57 20.58
CA MET A 427 -76.59 28.38 21.99
C MET A 427 -75.41 28.84 22.84
N ASP A 428 -75.58 30.06 23.38
CA ASP A 428 -75.06 30.47 24.67
C ASP A 428 -75.92 29.80 25.77
N GLU A 429 -75.32 29.66 26.95
CA GLU A 429 -75.86 29.11 28.22
C GLU A 429 -76.16 27.59 28.37
N ASN A 430 -75.36 27.01 29.28
CA ASN A 430 -75.69 25.98 30.28
C ASN A 430 -76.32 24.65 29.86
N GLU A 431 -75.47 23.61 29.74
CA GLU A 431 -75.56 22.42 30.60
C GLU A 431 -74.32 21.49 30.47
N ILE A 432 -73.88 20.97 31.62
CA ILE A 432 -72.74 20.06 31.84
C ILE A 432 -73.20 18.60 31.63
N PRO A 433 -72.33 17.68 31.16
CA PRO A 433 -72.74 16.56 30.32
C PRO A 433 -73.01 15.26 31.10
N VAL A 434 -73.97 14.47 30.59
CA VAL A 434 -74.18 13.09 31.02
C VAL A 434 -72.99 12.24 30.58
N GLN A 435 -72.22 11.79 31.55
CA GLN A 435 -71.10 10.86 31.43
C GLN A 435 -71.65 9.47 31.05
N GLN A 436 -71.85 9.23 29.75
CA GLN A 436 -72.09 7.88 29.25
C GLN A 436 -70.83 7.05 29.47
N ASN A 437 -70.95 6.02 30.33
CA ASN A 437 -69.92 5.01 30.53
C ASN A 437 -69.48 4.47 29.17
N ALA A 438 -68.22 4.72 28.80
CA ALA A 438 -67.63 4.30 27.53
C ALA A 438 -67.87 2.80 27.24
N LYS A 439 -68.01 1.98 28.29
CA LYS A 439 -68.33 0.54 28.24
C LYS A 439 -69.74 0.25 27.69
N GLN A 440 -70.75 1.03 28.06
CA GLN A 440 -72.12 0.90 27.55
C GLN A 440 -72.24 1.46 26.13
N TYR A 441 -71.53 2.56 25.84
CA TYR A 441 -71.44 3.07 24.48
C TYR A 441 -70.75 2.05 23.55
N LEU A 442 -69.62 1.46 23.98
CA LEU A 442 -68.93 0.38 23.27
C LEU A 442 -69.81 -0.85 23.07
N ALA A 443 -70.54 -1.29 24.10
CA ALA A 443 -71.45 -2.44 23.98
C ALA A 443 -72.56 -2.18 22.96
N SER A 444 -73.17 -1.00 22.99
CA SER A 444 -74.18 -0.59 22.00
C SER A 444 -73.60 -0.43 20.59
N LEU A 445 -72.34 0.02 20.48
CA LEU A 445 -71.63 0.15 19.22
C LEU A 445 -71.29 -1.23 18.64
N VAL A 446 -70.76 -2.14 19.46
CA VAL A 446 -70.47 -3.54 19.10
C VAL A 446 -71.75 -4.24 18.67
N GLN A 447 -72.87 -4.00 19.36
CA GLN A 447 -74.15 -4.59 19.01
C GLN A 447 -74.69 -4.03 17.68
N LYS A 448 -74.59 -2.72 17.45
CA LYS A 448 -74.91 -2.09 16.14
C LYS A 448 -74.00 -2.58 15.01
N ILE A 449 -72.71 -2.77 15.28
CA ILE A 449 -71.76 -3.33 14.31
C ILE A 449 -72.12 -4.78 14.00
N LYS A 450 -72.45 -5.58 15.01
CA LYS A 450 -72.80 -7.01 14.87
C LYS A 450 -74.09 -7.21 14.09
N THR A 451 -75.12 -6.39 14.30
CA THR A 451 -76.34 -6.43 13.48
C THR A 451 -76.06 -6.00 12.04
N LYS A 452 -75.29 -4.94 11.84
CA LYS A 452 -74.94 -4.45 10.50
C LYS A 452 -74.04 -5.43 9.73
N LEU A 453 -73.17 -6.18 10.41
CA LEU A 453 -72.37 -7.26 9.83
C LEU A 453 -73.24 -8.46 9.41
N LYS A 454 -74.29 -8.77 10.19
CA LYS A 454 -75.21 -9.88 9.87
C LYS A 454 -76.07 -9.61 8.64
N THR A 455 -76.43 -8.35 8.39
CA THR A 455 -77.25 -7.91 7.25
C THR A 455 -76.42 -7.36 6.09
N LEU A 456 -75.08 -7.48 6.14
CA LEU A 456 -74.20 -6.95 5.12
C LEU A 456 -74.30 -7.81 3.85
N ASN A 457 -74.84 -7.23 2.78
CA ASN A 457 -74.84 -7.81 1.44
C ASN A 457 -74.04 -6.90 0.49
N LEU A 458 -72.85 -7.34 0.09
CA LEU A 458 -71.96 -6.68 -0.86
C LEU A 458 -72.37 -6.92 -2.33
N PHE A 459 -73.30 -7.84 -2.59
CA PHE A 459 -73.77 -8.22 -3.93
C PHE A 459 -75.30 -8.16 -4.03
N PRO A 460 -75.91 -6.96 -3.98
CA PRO A 460 -77.37 -6.80 -3.95
C PRO A 460 -78.06 -7.06 -5.31
N LEU A 461 -77.29 -7.21 -6.39
CA LEU A 461 -77.80 -7.41 -7.76
C LEU A 461 -78.13 -8.88 -8.11
N LEU A 462 -77.88 -9.82 -7.19
CA LEU A 462 -78.28 -11.22 -7.37
C LEU A 462 -79.79 -11.35 -7.15
N SER A 463 -80.46 -12.17 -7.97
CA SER A 463 -81.93 -12.32 -7.98
C SER A 463 -82.53 -12.84 -6.68
N ASP A 464 -81.71 -13.43 -5.79
CA ASP A 464 -82.10 -13.90 -4.46
C ASP A 464 -81.27 -13.18 -3.37
N GLU A 465 -81.96 -12.56 -2.40
CA GLU A 465 -81.32 -11.90 -1.25
C GLU A 465 -80.44 -12.86 -0.43
N THR A 466 -80.78 -14.14 -0.40
CA THR A 466 -80.02 -15.16 0.33
C THR A 466 -78.70 -15.47 -0.35
N ASP A 467 -78.68 -15.55 -1.68
CA ASP A 467 -77.47 -15.77 -2.49
C ASP A 467 -76.48 -14.62 -2.39
N GLY A 468 -76.97 -13.37 -2.35
CA GLY A 468 -76.14 -12.19 -2.09
C GLY A 468 -75.48 -12.23 -0.71
N LEU A 469 -76.22 -12.69 0.31
CA LEU A 469 -75.70 -12.83 1.68
C LEU A 469 -74.60 -13.91 1.78
N TYR A 470 -74.80 -15.07 1.15
CA TYR A 470 -73.79 -16.14 1.12
C TYR A 470 -72.55 -15.75 0.30
N SER A 471 -72.75 -15.11 -0.85
CA SER A 471 -71.66 -14.61 -1.70
C SER A 471 -70.82 -13.56 -0.96
N THR A 472 -71.47 -12.70 -0.17
CA THR A 472 -70.79 -11.72 0.68
C THR A 472 -69.93 -12.37 1.76
N ARG A 473 -70.45 -13.41 2.42
CA ARG A 473 -69.69 -14.17 3.44
C ARG A 473 -68.50 -14.90 2.84
N LEU A 474 -68.71 -15.59 1.70
CA LEU A 474 -67.65 -16.31 1.00
C LEU A 474 -66.56 -15.35 0.50
N TYR A 475 -66.94 -14.19 -0.03
CA TYR A 475 -66.01 -13.15 -0.44
C TYR A 475 -65.19 -12.63 0.73
N ILE A 476 -65.83 -12.32 1.87
CA ILE A 476 -65.12 -11.85 3.07
C ILE A 476 -64.15 -12.92 3.59
N ILE A 477 -64.57 -14.19 3.65
CA ILE A 477 -63.71 -15.31 4.07
C ILE A 477 -62.53 -15.45 3.11
N SER A 478 -62.77 -15.46 1.80
CA SER A 478 -61.73 -15.59 0.77
C SER A 478 -60.76 -14.42 0.80
N TYR A 479 -61.26 -13.21 1.05
CA TYR A 479 -60.46 -12.01 1.20
C TYR A 479 -59.58 -12.05 2.45
N ILE A 480 -60.13 -12.50 3.59
CA ILE A 480 -59.36 -12.69 4.83
C ILE A 480 -58.28 -13.75 4.64
N ILE A 481 -58.62 -14.90 4.03
CA ILE A 481 -57.64 -15.95 3.70
C ILE A 481 -56.55 -15.42 2.77
N GLY A 482 -56.94 -14.68 1.72
CA GLY A 482 -55.99 -14.05 0.81
C GLY A 482 -55.04 -13.08 1.51
N ILE A 483 -55.55 -12.25 2.43
CA ILE A 483 -54.71 -11.38 3.27
C ILE A 483 -53.78 -12.20 4.14
N ILE A 484 -54.27 -13.26 4.80
CA ILE A 484 -53.45 -14.11 5.67
C ILE A 484 -52.31 -14.71 4.86
N VAL A 485 -52.59 -15.29 3.68
CA VAL A 485 -51.57 -15.87 2.79
C VAL A 485 -50.56 -14.82 2.35
N LEU A 486 -51.01 -13.62 1.97
CA LEU A 486 -50.14 -12.56 1.50
C LEU A 486 -49.25 -12.02 2.62
N VAL A 487 -49.79 -11.86 3.84
CA VAL A 487 -49.05 -11.51 5.05
C VAL A 487 -48.04 -12.60 5.41
N PHE A 488 -48.42 -13.86 5.32
CA PHE A 488 -47.52 -14.99 5.60
C PHE A 488 -46.37 -15.02 4.58
N TYR A 489 -46.68 -14.87 3.29
CA TYR A 489 -45.69 -14.83 2.22
C TYR A 489 -44.73 -13.64 2.37
N THR A 490 -45.24 -12.43 2.61
CA THR A 490 -44.39 -11.25 2.80
C THR A 490 -43.58 -11.32 4.11
N SER A 491 -44.10 -11.98 5.15
CA SER A 491 -43.39 -12.18 6.41
C SER A 491 -42.28 -13.25 6.32
N ILE A 492 -42.42 -14.23 5.43
CA ILE A 492 -41.42 -15.30 5.23
C ILE A 492 -40.36 -14.88 4.20
N SER A 493 -40.68 -13.93 3.31
CA SER A 493 -39.73 -13.41 2.33
C SER A 493 -38.52 -12.77 3.01
N VAL A 494 -37.38 -13.46 2.95
CA VAL A 494 -36.10 -12.92 3.41
C VAL A 494 -35.63 -11.88 2.40
N GLN A 495 -35.54 -10.62 2.83
CA GLN A 495 -34.96 -9.54 2.05
C GLN A 495 -33.58 -9.19 2.59
N THR A 496 -32.58 -9.22 1.72
CA THR A 496 -31.25 -8.66 2.02
C THR A 496 -31.34 -7.14 2.00
N ARG A 497 -31.16 -6.52 3.16
CA ARG A 497 -31.11 -5.06 3.31
C ARG A 497 -29.66 -4.64 3.47
N SER A 498 -29.16 -3.81 2.57
CA SER A 498 -27.90 -3.10 2.78
C SER A 498 -28.14 -1.93 3.73
N ILE A 499 -27.32 -1.84 4.78
CA ILE A 499 -27.34 -0.73 5.73
C ILE A 499 -25.96 -0.09 5.64
N THR A 500 -25.92 1.14 5.11
CA THR A 500 -24.71 1.95 5.09
C THR A 500 -24.61 2.70 6.41
N VAL A 501 -23.47 2.58 7.07
CA VAL A 501 -23.13 3.37 8.25
C VAL A 501 -21.99 4.29 7.83
N ASP A 502 -22.26 5.59 7.80
CA ASP A 502 -21.27 6.59 7.43
C ASP A 502 -20.32 6.81 8.62
N GLU A 503 -19.01 6.74 8.36
CA GLU A 503 -17.93 6.99 9.34
C GLU A 503 -18.11 6.25 10.69
N PRO A 504 -18.17 4.90 10.70
CA PRO A 504 -18.39 4.14 11.92
C PRO A 504 -17.24 4.32 12.92
N SER A 505 -17.59 4.43 14.21
CA SER A 505 -16.59 4.38 15.29
C SER A 505 -15.95 2.99 15.41
N LEU A 506 -14.77 2.89 16.03
CA LEU A 506 -14.08 1.61 16.24
C LEU A 506 -14.96 0.59 16.99
N ASN A 507 -15.63 1.01 18.07
CA ASN A 507 -16.54 0.14 18.82
C ASN A 507 -17.74 -0.32 17.98
N GLU A 508 -18.24 0.55 17.10
CA GLU A 508 -19.35 0.21 16.21
C GLU A 508 -18.92 -0.79 15.13
N TYR A 509 -17.74 -0.59 14.54
CA TYR A 509 -17.12 -1.54 13.64
C TYR A 509 -16.95 -2.91 14.29
N GLU A 510 -16.34 -2.98 15.49
CA GLU A 510 -16.10 -4.25 16.18
C GLU A 510 -17.41 -4.99 16.49
N ARG A 511 -18.44 -4.27 16.92
CA ARG A 511 -19.78 -4.82 17.14
C ARG A 511 -20.40 -5.37 15.85
N LEU A 512 -20.28 -4.65 14.74
CA LEU A 512 -20.80 -5.06 13.43
C LEU A 512 -20.03 -6.25 12.86
N TYR A 513 -18.70 -6.24 13.00
CA TYR A 513 -17.83 -7.33 12.54
C TYR A 513 -18.11 -8.62 13.30
N ALA A 514 -18.30 -8.56 14.62
CA ALA A 514 -18.67 -9.72 15.43
C ALA A 514 -19.99 -10.36 14.99
N LYS A 515 -20.94 -9.56 14.48
CA LYS A 515 -22.27 -10.03 14.07
C LYS A 515 -22.38 -10.40 12.59
N TYR A 516 -21.65 -9.70 11.72
CA TYR A 516 -21.82 -9.76 10.27
C TYR A 516 -20.48 -9.86 9.49
N GLY A 517 -19.38 -10.29 10.12
CA GLY A 517 -18.04 -10.21 9.55
C GLY A 517 -17.83 -10.83 8.16
N ARG A 518 -18.67 -11.79 7.74
CA ARG A 518 -18.61 -12.39 6.39
C ARG A 518 -19.16 -11.48 5.28
N THR A 519 -20.06 -10.57 5.62
CA THR A 519 -20.76 -9.70 4.67
C THR A 519 -20.49 -8.22 4.92
N LEU A 520 -19.73 -7.90 5.96
CA LEU A 520 -19.35 -6.52 6.31
C LEU A 520 -18.20 -6.06 5.41
N ILE A 521 -18.45 -4.99 4.65
CA ILE A 521 -17.44 -4.35 3.81
C ILE A 521 -17.22 -2.94 4.36
N CYS A 522 -16.01 -2.66 4.84
CA CYS A 522 -15.62 -1.36 5.34
C CYS A 522 -14.46 -0.82 4.49
N PRO A 523 -14.74 -0.13 3.39
CA PRO A 523 -13.71 0.44 2.54
C PRO A 523 -12.96 1.56 3.26
N CYS A 524 -11.65 1.58 3.09
CA CYS A 524 -10.80 2.61 3.69
C CYS A 524 -10.85 3.89 2.85
N ARG A 525 -10.94 5.06 3.50
CA ARG A 525 -10.78 6.37 2.84
C ARG A 525 -9.35 6.57 2.32
N HIS A 526 -8.38 6.02 3.06
CA HIS A 526 -6.96 6.00 2.69
C HIS A 526 -6.53 4.55 2.52
N LEU A 527 -6.07 4.19 1.32
CA LEU A 527 -5.61 2.83 1.00
C LEU A 527 -4.26 2.49 1.67
N SER A 528 -3.60 3.50 2.22
CA SER A 528 -2.29 3.40 2.84
C SER A 528 -2.20 4.23 4.11
N VAL A 529 -1.59 3.64 5.13
CA VAL A 529 -1.31 4.27 6.42
C VAL A 529 0.15 3.98 6.76
N SER A 530 0.93 4.99 7.09
CA SER A 530 2.33 4.78 7.49
C SER A 530 2.40 3.95 8.78
N TYR A 531 3.35 3.01 8.88
CA TYR A 531 3.53 2.27 10.13
C TYR A 531 3.88 3.17 11.30
N SER A 532 4.51 4.33 11.06
CA SER A 532 4.81 5.31 12.10
C SER A 532 3.58 5.78 12.89
N SER A 533 2.38 5.77 12.27
CA SER A 533 1.15 6.19 12.94
C SER A 533 0.44 5.09 13.73
N ILE A 534 0.84 3.82 13.53
CA ILE A 534 0.15 2.66 14.12
C ILE A 534 1.07 1.76 14.96
N ILE A 535 2.39 1.88 14.81
CA ILE A 535 3.39 1.07 15.51
C ILE A 535 4.49 2.00 16.03
N HIS A 536 4.77 1.92 17.33
CA HIS A 536 5.92 2.57 17.97
C HIS A 536 6.94 1.52 18.39
N LEU A 537 8.17 1.64 17.89
CA LEU A 537 9.28 0.74 18.22
C LEU A 537 10.45 1.56 18.74
N GLU A 538 11.01 1.15 19.86
CA GLU A 538 12.21 1.73 20.46
C GLU A 538 13.20 0.61 20.77
N ALA A 539 14.49 0.89 20.56
CA ALA A 539 15.55 -0.08 20.76
C ALA A 539 16.32 0.25 22.04
N GLU A 540 16.47 -0.75 22.89
CA GLU A 540 17.33 -0.69 24.06
C GLU A 540 18.68 -1.32 23.73
N TYR A 541 19.75 -0.54 23.88
CA TYR A 541 21.12 -1.00 23.64
C TYR A 541 21.75 -1.50 24.93
N HIS A 542 22.74 -2.38 24.79
CA HIS A 542 23.54 -2.82 25.93
C HIS A 542 24.24 -1.63 26.60
N GLN A 543 24.34 -1.64 27.93
CA GLN A 543 24.87 -0.53 28.74
C GLN A 543 26.31 -0.10 28.37
N VAL A 544 27.08 -1.00 27.75
CA VAL A 544 28.42 -0.68 27.22
C VAL A 544 28.38 0.46 26.20
N CYS A 545 27.31 0.55 25.41
CA CYS A 545 27.11 1.58 24.40
C CYS A 545 26.60 2.91 24.93
N SER A 546 26.40 3.00 26.25
CA SER A 546 26.12 4.24 26.97
C SER A 546 27.11 4.46 28.13
N SER A 547 28.20 3.70 28.16
CA SER A 547 29.21 3.76 29.22
C SER A 547 30.34 4.73 28.89
N GLU A 548 31.12 5.10 29.90
CA GLU A 548 32.32 5.94 29.73
C GLU A 548 33.39 5.27 28.84
N PHE A 549 33.37 3.95 28.67
CA PHE A 549 34.35 3.20 27.88
C PHE A 549 34.38 3.56 26.40
N ILE A 550 33.32 4.20 25.91
CA ILE A 550 33.20 4.63 24.52
C ILE A 550 33.18 6.16 24.38
N ASP A 551 33.46 6.91 25.45
CA ASP A 551 33.50 8.37 25.43
C ASP A 551 34.90 8.87 25.01
N ASP A 552 34.95 9.65 23.92
CA ASP A 552 36.17 10.25 23.37
C ASP A 552 36.82 11.26 24.31
N ASN A 553 36.05 11.85 25.22
CA ASN A 553 36.49 12.99 26.03
C ASN A 553 36.99 12.63 27.44
N ALA A 554 36.92 11.36 27.83
CA ALA A 554 37.34 10.91 29.16
C ALA A 554 38.21 9.65 29.07
N TRP A 555 37.61 8.50 28.82
CA TRP A 555 38.29 7.20 28.89
C TRP A 555 39.40 7.04 27.86
N LEU A 556 39.16 7.47 26.62
CA LEU A 556 40.12 7.33 25.52
C LEU A 556 41.35 8.25 25.66
N LEU A 557 41.25 9.35 26.42
CA LEU A 557 42.37 10.27 26.68
C LEU A 557 43.39 9.68 27.66
N TYR A 558 42.98 8.81 28.59
CA TYR A 558 43.92 8.18 29.55
C TYR A 558 44.95 7.27 28.88
N PHE A 559 44.66 6.78 27.67
CA PHE A 559 45.61 6.01 26.86
C PHE A 559 46.53 6.87 25.99
N ASN A 560 46.28 8.19 25.90
CA ASN A 560 47.06 9.12 25.08
C ASN A 560 48.25 9.72 25.85
N VAL A 561 48.42 9.36 27.13
CA VAL A 561 49.55 9.76 27.97
C VAL A 561 50.62 8.67 27.88
N THR A 562 51.64 8.90 27.04
CA THR A 562 52.84 8.05 27.00
C THR A 562 54.09 8.89 27.22
N ASP A 563 54.39 9.19 28.48
CA ASP A 563 55.78 9.36 28.90
C ASP A 563 56.34 7.96 29.20
N GLY A 564 56.95 7.33 28.18
CA GLY A 564 57.67 6.07 28.32
C GLY A 564 57.46 5.09 27.16
N SER A 565 58.53 4.38 26.79
CA SER A 565 58.47 3.25 25.86
C SER A 565 57.69 2.09 26.49
N LEU A 566 56.41 1.98 26.15
CA LEU A 566 55.58 0.85 26.56
C LEU A 566 56.01 -0.42 25.82
N PHE A 567 56.00 -1.55 26.52
CA PHE A 567 56.21 -2.86 25.92
C PHE A 567 55.04 -3.19 24.96
N PHE A 568 55.30 -3.84 23.83
CA PHE A 568 54.29 -4.01 22.76
C PHE A 568 53.09 -4.91 23.14
N LEU A 569 53.21 -5.72 24.21
CA LEU A 569 52.10 -6.49 24.79
C LEU A 569 51.41 -5.78 25.96
N ASP A 570 51.87 -4.58 26.34
CA ASP A 570 51.20 -3.79 27.37
C ASP A 570 49.82 -3.38 26.88
N PHE A 571 48.78 -3.66 27.66
CA PHE A 571 47.41 -3.31 27.31
C PHE A 571 47.27 -1.82 26.95
N ARG A 572 48.01 -0.93 27.60
CA ARG A 572 47.95 0.52 27.33
C ARG A 572 48.44 0.88 25.93
N SER A 573 49.26 0.04 25.31
CA SER A 573 49.71 0.21 23.92
C SER A 573 48.60 -0.05 22.88
N GLN A 574 47.55 -0.80 23.25
CA GLN A 574 46.44 -1.18 22.36
C GLN A 574 45.05 -0.80 22.89
N GLY A 575 44.92 -0.42 24.17
CA GLY A 575 43.65 -0.20 24.86
C GLY A 575 42.81 0.89 24.20
N SER A 576 43.43 2.03 23.84
CA SER A 576 42.74 3.10 23.09
C SER A 576 42.13 2.60 21.78
N LYS A 577 42.82 1.71 21.07
CA LYS A 577 42.34 1.14 19.81
C LYS A 577 41.17 0.18 20.05
N LEU A 578 41.26 -0.68 21.06
CA LEU A 578 40.19 -1.61 21.44
C LEU A 578 38.90 -0.87 21.83
N PHE A 579 39.01 0.18 22.64
CA PHE A 579 37.86 0.97 23.07
C PHE A 579 37.28 1.85 21.94
N ARG A 580 38.13 2.34 21.01
CA ARG A 580 37.64 3.00 19.77
C ARG A 580 36.88 2.04 18.85
N ILE A 581 37.31 0.78 18.77
CA ILE A 581 36.56 -0.27 18.05
C ILE A 581 35.20 -0.50 18.73
N LEU A 582 35.17 -0.60 20.06
CA LEU A 582 33.94 -0.77 20.82
C LEU A 582 32.97 0.40 20.63
N GLN A 583 33.45 1.65 20.71
CA GLN A 583 32.66 2.85 20.42
C GLN A 583 32.06 2.78 19.02
N THR A 584 32.87 2.39 18.05
CA THR A 584 32.46 2.27 16.66
C THR A 584 31.40 1.19 16.47
N LEU A 585 31.55 0.02 17.09
CA LEU A 585 30.55 -1.05 17.07
C LEU A 585 29.21 -0.58 17.65
N CYS A 586 29.25 0.17 18.74
CA CYS A 586 28.06 0.76 19.35
C CYS A 586 27.39 1.79 18.42
N ARG A 587 28.18 2.68 17.80
CA ARG A 587 27.67 3.65 16.81
C ARG A 587 27.05 2.94 15.60
N LEU A 588 27.74 1.94 15.05
CA LEU A 588 27.25 1.17 13.90
C LEU A 588 25.95 0.43 14.23
N SER A 589 25.88 -0.19 15.41
CA SER A 589 24.65 -0.85 15.87
C SER A 589 23.49 0.15 15.98
N ASN A 590 23.75 1.32 16.55
CA ASN A 590 22.75 2.38 16.67
C ASN A 590 22.27 2.90 15.31
N GLU A 591 23.21 3.21 14.41
CA GLU A 591 22.88 3.67 13.05
C GLU A 591 22.15 2.61 12.24
N THR A 592 22.53 1.34 12.36
CA THR A 592 21.89 0.21 11.67
C THR A 592 20.44 0.09 12.12
N VAL A 593 20.20 0.01 13.42
CA VAL A 593 18.85 -0.10 13.99
C VAL A 593 18.03 1.15 13.68
N ARG A 594 18.58 2.35 13.87
CA ARG A 594 17.88 3.62 13.58
C ARG A 594 17.46 3.72 12.12
N ASN A 595 18.34 3.34 11.19
CA ASN A 595 17.99 3.38 9.76
C ASN A 595 16.95 2.32 9.39
N GLN A 596 17.03 1.12 9.95
CA GLN A 596 16.00 0.10 9.72
C GLN A 596 14.65 0.51 10.32
N LEU A 597 14.64 1.12 11.50
CA LEU A 597 13.42 1.69 12.09
C LEU A 597 12.87 2.85 11.27
N ARG A 598 13.74 3.70 10.69
CA ARG A 598 13.31 4.78 9.79
C ARG A 598 12.66 4.22 8.53
N VAL A 599 13.30 3.25 7.87
CA VAL A 599 12.72 2.57 6.69
C VAL A 599 11.39 1.92 7.06
N PHE A 600 11.33 1.19 8.17
CA PHE A 600 10.09 0.60 8.66
C PHE A 600 9.00 1.66 8.90
N SER A 601 9.34 2.79 9.52
CA SER A 601 8.39 3.88 9.77
C SER A 601 7.87 4.52 8.47
N GLU A 602 8.70 4.59 7.43
CA GLU A 602 8.34 5.11 6.11
C GLU A 602 7.47 4.13 5.31
N THR A 603 7.56 2.82 5.59
CA THR A 603 6.71 1.80 4.96
C THR A 603 5.24 1.95 5.36
N GLN A 604 4.34 1.55 4.46
CA GLN A 604 2.91 1.76 4.61
C GLN A 604 2.17 0.43 4.76
N PHE A 605 1.26 0.36 5.72
CA PHE A 605 0.21 -0.63 5.80
C PHE A 605 -0.82 -0.35 4.71
N MET A 606 -0.93 -1.24 3.73
CA MET A 606 -1.82 -1.10 2.58
C MET A 606 -3.03 -2.02 2.73
N ASN A 607 -4.23 -1.47 2.75
CA ASN A 607 -5.44 -2.28 2.68
C ASN A 607 -6.62 -1.50 2.09
N ALA A 608 -7.36 -2.14 1.18
CA ALA A 608 -8.59 -1.58 0.61
C ALA A 608 -9.73 -1.56 1.63
N HIS A 609 -9.69 -2.48 2.60
CA HIS A 609 -10.71 -2.64 3.63
C HIS A 609 -10.13 -2.72 5.04
N VAL A 610 -10.92 -2.31 6.04
CA VAL A 610 -10.54 -2.43 7.44
C VAL A 610 -10.47 -3.91 7.82
N VAL A 611 -9.30 -4.34 8.28
CA VAL A 611 -9.06 -5.70 8.78
C VAL A 611 -9.51 -5.85 10.22
N SER A 612 -9.82 -7.10 10.60
CA SER A 612 -10.12 -7.43 12.00
C SER A 612 -8.92 -7.14 12.90
N ARG A 613 -9.18 -6.87 14.19
CA ARG A 613 -8.14 -6.65 15.20
C ARG A 613 -7.18 -7.84 15.30
N ASP A 614 -7.69 -9.07 15.24
CA ASP A 614 -6.88 -10.28 15.31
C ASP A 614 -5.96 -10.41 14.09
N THR A 615 -6.51 -10.17 12.89
CA THR A 615 -5.73 -10.18 11.65
C THR A 615 -4.66 -9.10 11.66
N PHE A 616 -5.01 -7.89 12.10
CA PHE A 616 -4.07 -6.77 12.23
C PHE A 616 -2.92 -7.09 13.19
N ASN A 617 -3.24 -7.65 14.37
CA ASN A 617 -2.24 -8.05 15.36
C ASN A 617 -1.32 -9.16 14.84
N ILE A 618 -1.87 -10.16 14.15
CA ILE A 618 -1.09 -11.25 13.55
C ILE A 618 -0.14 -10.68 12.49
N GLN A 619 -0.64 -9.90 11.55
CA GLN A 619 0.16 -9.28 10.48
C GLN A 619 1.27 -8.41 11.07
N THR A 620 0.94 -7.55 12.03
CA THR A 620 1.91 -6.69 12.73
C THR A 620 2.97 -7.52 13.46
N SER A 621 2.60 -8.61 14.15
CA SER A 621 3.56 -9.48 14.86
C SER A 621 4.53 -10.21 13.92
N ILE A 622 4.08 -10.56 12.72
CA ILE A 622 4.91 -11.19 11.69
C ILE A 622 5.88 -10.16 11.14
N LEU A 623 5.39 -8.96 10.83
CA LEU A 623 6.18 -7.85 10.32
C LEU A 623 7.29 -7.43 11.31
N ILE A 624 6.97 -7.32 12.60
CA ILE A 624 7.96 -7.00 13.65
C ILE A 624 9.01 -8.12 13.75
N ARG A 625 8.61 -9.40 13.68
CA ARG A 625 9.55 -10.52 13.69
C ARG A 625 10.47 -10.51 12.46
N GLN A 626 9.92 -10.19 11.28
CA GLN A 626 10.72 -10.03 10.07
C GLN A 626 11.73 -8.90 10.20
N LEU A 627 11.31 -7.73 10.72
CA LEU A 627 12.21 -6.62 11.01
C LEU A 627 13.33 -7.05 11.97
N GLN A 628 13.00 -7.73 13.08
CA GLN A 628 13.99 -8.22 14.04
C GLN A 628 14.98 -9.20 13.41
N GLN A 629 14.51 -10.12 12.57
CA GLN A 629 15.38 -11.06 11.86
C GLN A 629 16.27 -10.35 10.84
N GLN A 630 15.72 -9.37 10.11
CA GLN A 630 16.46 -8.57 9.15
C GLN A 630 17.57 -7.77 9.85
N VAL A 631 17.25 -7.08 10.95
CA VAL A 631 18.22 -6.33 11.75
C VAL A 631 19.33 -7.23 12.31
N ARG A 632 19.01 -8.47 12.73
CA ARG A 632 20.02 -9.43 13.23
C ARG A 632 20.97 -9.98 12.16
N LYS A 633 20.57 -9.94 10.88
CA LYS A 633 21.42 -10.36 9.75
C LYS A 633 22.42 -9.28 9.33
N LEU A 634 22.16 -8.02 9.71
CA LEU A 634 23.00 -6.85 9.45
C LEU A 634 24.00 -6.66 10.59
#